data_AF-A0A933MEZ6-F1
#
_entry.id   AF-A0A933MEZ6-F1
#
_cell.length_a   1.000
_cell.length_b   1.000
_cell.length_c   1.000
_cell.angle_alpha   90.00
_cell.angle_beta   90.00
_cell.angle_gamma   90.00
#
_symmetry.space_group_name_H-M   'P 1'
#
loop_
_entity.id
_entity.type
_entity.pdbx_description
1 polymer ?
#
loop_
_entity_poly.entity_id
_entity_poly.type
_entity_poly.pdbx_seq_one_letter_code
_entity_poly.pdbx_strand_id
1 'polypeptide(L)'
;MKEQAFLTSESRQRMNDKANKFLERGCIEQNGDNAWICKPILGYNIHTYTIQKLPDDTYRCNCQGFHKNKYCSHIEAVRIFISRNTPVTTESQRTFAYA
;
A
#
# COMPACT_ATOMS: atom_id res chain seq x y z
N MET A 1 8.56 26.14 -3.59
CA MET A 1 7.99 25.03 -2.81
C MET A 1 7.32 24.10 -3.82
N LYS A 2 7.71 22.82 -3.93
CA LYS A 2 7.09 21.91 -4.90
C LYS A 2 5.73 21.49 -4.35
N GLU A 3 4.68 21.98 -4.98
CA GLU A 3 3.28 21.65 -4.72
C GLU A 3 3.14 20.13 -4.60
N GLN A 4 2.82 19.63 -3.40
CA GLN A 4 2.35 18.26 -3.28
C GLN A 4 1.01 18.23 -4.00
N ALA A 5 0.97 17.61 -5.19
CA ALA A 5 -0.27 17.44 -5.94
C ALA A 5 -1.30 16.77 -5.02
N PHE A 6 -2.26 17.55 -4.54
CA PHE A 6 -3.32 17.05 -3.69
C PHE A 6 -4.16 16.08 -4.51
N LEU A 7 -4.02 14.79 -4.22
CA LEU A 7 -4.78 13.74 -4.88
C LEU A 7 -6.27 13.98 -4.66
N THR A 8 -7.01 14.22 -5.74
CA THR A 8 -8.47 14.34 -5.70
C THR A 8 -9.11 13.08 -5.13
N SER A 9 -10.28 13.20 -4.53
CA SER A 9 -11.07 12.08 -4.00
C SER A 9 -11.29 10.98 -5.05
N GLU A 10 -11.61 11.36 -6.28
CA GLU A 10 -11.78 10.44 -7.41
C GLU A 10 -10.47 9.71 -7.77
N SER A 11 -9.35 10.42 -7.78
CA SER A 11 -8.04 9.81 -8.07
C SER A 11 -7.68 8.80 -6.99
N ARG A 12 -7.99 9.11 -5.72
CA ARG A 12 -7.80 8.20 -4.59
C ARG A 12 -8.67 6.95 -4.72
N GLN A 13 -9.94 7.11 -5.11
CA GLN A 13 -10.85 5.99 -5.32
C GLN A 13 -10.33 5.03 -6.39
N ARG A 14 -9.95 5.54 -7.57
CA ARG A 14 -9.40 4.69 -8.65
C ARG A 14 -8.15 3.92 -8.23
N MET A 15 -7.31 4.52 -7.39
CA MET A 15 -6.13 3.84 -6.84
C MET A 15 -6.51 2.75 -5.85
N ASN A 16 -7.51 2.99 -5.00
CA ASN A 16 -8.03 2.00 -4.07
C ASN A 16 -8.66 0.83 -4.83
N ASP A 17 -9.44 1.09 -5.89
CA ASP A 17 -10.03 0.03 -6.72
C ASP A 17 -8.94 -0.86 -7.34
N LYS A 18 -7.87 -0.23 -7.84
CA LYS A 18 -6.72 -0.97 -8.38
C LYS A 18 -5.95 -1.72 -7.29
N ALA A 19 -5.76 -1.13 -6.13
CA ALA A 19 -5.12 -1.76 -4.98
C ALA A 19 -5.90 -3.01 -4.52
N ASN A 20 -7.23 -2.89 -4.42
CA ASN A 20 -8.12 -4.00 -4.08
C ASN A 20 -8.02 -5.13 -5.09
N LYS A 21 -7.99 -4.84 -6.40
CA LYS A 21 -7.79 -5.88 -7.43
C LYS A 21 -6.51 -6.69 -7.25
N PHE A 22 -5.40 -6.06 -6.84
CA PHE A 22 -4.17 -6.79 -6.54
C PHE A 22 -4.34 -7.73 -5.34
N LEU A 23 -5.09 -7.32 -4.32
CA LEU A 23 -5.33 -8.12 -3.13
C LEU A 23 -6.30 -9.28 -3.41
N GLU A 24 -7.39 -9.03 -4.13
CA GLU A 24 -8.38 -10.05 -4.51
C GLU A 24 -7.76 -11.16 -5.36
N ARG A 25 -6.74 -10.83 -6.16
CA ARG A 25 -6.02 -11.78 -7.01
C ARG A 25 -4.78 -12.38 -6.34
N GLY A 26 -4.52 -12.07 -5.07
CA GLY A 26 -3.34 -12.58 -4.36
C GLY A 26 -2.01 -12.14 -4.97
N CYS A 27 -1.96 -10.97 -5.59
CA CYS A 27 -0.77 -10.47 -6.28
C CYS A 27 0.26 -9.84 -5.34
N ILE A 28 -0.05 -9.63 -4.06
CA ILE A 28 0.88 -9.07 -3.07
C ILE A 28 1.50 -10.19 -2.26
N GLU A 29 2.83 -10.27 -2.27
CA GLU A 29 3.61 -11.27 -1.55
C GLU A 29 4.68 -10.58 -0.70
N GLN A 30 4.84 -10.99 0.55
CA GLN A 30 5.89 -10.47 1.42
C GLN A 30 7.22 -11.12 1.06
N ASN A 31 8.26 -10.30 0.88
CA ASN A 31 9.60 -10.72 0.50
C ASN A 31 10.64 -10.16 1.49
N GLY A 32 10.51 -10.55 2.76
CA GLY A 32 11.31 -10.07 3.89
C GLY A 32 10.52 -9.15 4.83
N ASP A 33 11.17 -8.65 5.89
CA ASP A 33 10.51 -7.89 6.96
C ASP A 33 9.91 -6.55 6.49
N ASN A 34 10.55 -5.89 5.52
CA ASN A 34 10.17 -4.56 5.06
C ASN A 34 10.08 -4.46 3.54
N ALA A 35 9.84 -5.57 2.85
CA ALA A 35 9.74 -5.60 1.40
C ALA A 35 8.60 -6.50 0.92
N TRP A 36 7.96 -6.07 -0.16
CA TRP A 36 6.84 -6.76 -0.79
C TRP A 36 7.03 -6.78 -2.30
N ILE A 37 6.50 -7.82 -2.92
CA ILE A 37 6.44 -8.00 -4.36
C ILE A 37 4.97 -7.90 -4.78
N CYS A 38 4.70 -7.04 -5.75
CA CYS A 38 3.41 -6.97 -6.44
C CYS A 38 3.54 -7.67 -7.80
N LYS A 39 3.04 -8.89 -7.89
CA LYS A 39 2.95 -9.69 -9.11
C LYS A 39 1.95 -9.06 -10.11
N PRO A 40 2.09 -9.33 -11.41
CA PRO A 40 1.11 -8.92 -12.40
C PRO A 40 -0.25 -9.61 -12.20
N ILE A 41 -1.31 -8.90 -12.53
CA ILE A 41 -2.65 -9.43 -12.78
C ILE A 41 -2.69 -9.87 -14.24
N LEU A 42 -2.85 -11.19 -14.45
CA LEU A 42 -2.95 -11.78 -15.79
C LEU A 42 -4.03 -11.08 -16.63
N GLY A 43 -3.66 -10.63 -17.83
CA GLY A 43 -4.54 -9.92 -18.76
C GLY A 43 -4.75 -8.43 -18.45
N TYR A 44 -4.10 -7.88 -17.42
CA TYR A 44 -4.22 -6.46 -17.05
C TYR A 44 -2.86 -5.74 -17.02
N ASN A 45 -1.83 -6.35 -16.43
CA ASN A 45 -0.45 -5.85 -16.48
C ASN A 45 0.54 -7.01 -16.60
N ILE A 46 1.76 -6.69 -17.05
CA ILE A 46 2.81 -7.68 -17.31
C ILE A 46 4.02 -7.56 -16.37
N HIS A 47 4.12 -6.46 -15.62
CA HIS A 47 5.29 -6.16 -14.80
C HIS A 47 5.05 -6.52 -13.34
N THR A 48 6.09 -7.12 -12.75
CA THR A 48 6.24 -7.27 -11.30
C THR A 48 6.89 -6.01 -10.74
N TYR A 49 6.33 -5.48 -9.66
CA TYR A 49 6.87 -4.31 -8.96
C TYR A 49 7.32 -4.68 -7.56
N THR A 50 8.35 -4.00 -7.07
CA THR A 50 8.85 -4.15 -5.70
C THR A 50 8.46 -2.93 -4.88
N ILE A 51 8.11 -3.18 -3.63
CA ILE A 51 7.73 -2.18 -2.63
C ILE A 51 8.62 -2.39 -1.42
N GLN A 52 9.19 -1.31 -0.90
CA GLN A 52 10.05 -1.35 0.28
C GLN A 52 9.57 -0.31 1.28
N LYS A 53 9.44 -0.72 2.54
CA LYS A 53 9.27 0.18 3.68
C LYS A 53 10.64 0.65 4.15
N LEU A 54 10.79 1.96 4.28
CA LEU A 54 12.01 2.61 4.72
C LEU A 54 11.99 2.82 6.26
N PRO A 55 13.16 3.07 6.88
CA PRO A 55 13.25 3.29 8.33
C PRO A 55 12.48 4.52 8.83
N ASP A 56 12.20 5.49 7.95
CA ASP A 56 11.42 6.70 8.25
C ASP A 56 9.89 6.47 8.14
N ASP A 57 9.45 5.21 8.15
CA ASP A 57 8.05 4.78 7.98
C ASP A 57 7.43 5.15 6.63
N THR A 58 8.25 5.60 5.66
CA THR A 58 7.79 5.84 4.29
C THR A 58 7.90 4.59 3.43
N TYR A 59 7.20 4.59 2.29
CA TYR A 59 7.22 3.49 1.33
C TYR A 59 7.81 3.94 0.01
N ARG A 60 8.58 3.07 -0.63
CA ARG A 60 9.07 3.23 -2.00
C ARG A 60 8.55 2.11 -2.88
N CYS A 61 8.23 2.46 -4.13
CA CYS A 61 7.89 1.50 -5.17
C CYS A 61 8.69 1.81 -6.43
N ASN A 62 9.11 0.78 -7.16
CA ASN A 62 9.83 0.93 -8.43
C ASN A 62 8.90 1.19 -9.65
N CYS A 63 7.61 1.41 -9.43
CA CYS A 63 6.67 1.66 -10.53
C CYS A 63 6.72 3.12 -11.02
N GLN A 64 6.41 3.33 -12.30
CA GLN A 64 6.40 4.66 -12.91
C GLN A 64 5.48 5.66 -12.18
N GLY A 65 4.34 5.20 -11.65
CA GLY A 65 3.40 6.05 -10.91
C GLY A 65 4.03 6.66 -9.65
N PHE A 66 4.83 5.88 -8.92
CA PHE A 66 5.56 6.36 -7.75
C PHE A 66 6.67 7.35 -8.13
N HIS A 67 7.40 7.10 -9.23
CA HIS A 67 8.43 8.03 -9.68
C HIS A 67 7.88 9.42 -10.01
N LYS A 68 6.67 9.48 -10.59
CA LYS A 68 5.98 10.74 -10.93
C LYS A 68 5.35 11.43 -9.74
N ASN A 69 4.56 10.71 -8.94
CA ASN A 69 3.66 11.31 -7.95
C ASN A 69 4.03 10.99 -6.49
N LYS A 70 5.09 10.20 -6.25
CA LYS A 70 5.47 9.66 -4.93
C LYS A 70 4.38 8.86 -4.23
N TYR A 71 3.36 8.44 -4.98
CA TYR A 71 2.22 7.68 -4.50
C TYR A 71 1.72 6.75 -5.61
N CYS A 72 1.31 5.53 -5.27
CA CYS A 72 0.81 4.57 -6.25
C CYS A 72 -0.08 3.48 -5.62
N SER A 73 -0.91 2.86 -6.47
CA SER A 73 -1.80 1.75 -6.07
C SER A 73 -1.06 0.53 -5.48
N HIS A 74 0.21 0.28 -5.83
CA HIS A 74 0.96 -0.84 -5.24
C HIS A 74 1.29 -0.59 -3.76
N ILE A 75 1.63 0.65 -3.40
CA ILE A 75 1.89 1.01 -2.00
C ILE A 75 0.59 0.91 -1.20
N GLU A 76 -0.54 1.35 -1.76
CA GLU A 76 -1.83 1.19 -1.07
C GLU A 76 -2.25 -0.27 -0.93
N ALA A 77 -2.01 -1.10 -1.94
CA ALA A 77 -2.25 -2.54 -1.84
C ALA A 77 -1.45 -3.14 -0.68
N VAL A 78 -0.16 -2.80 -0.56
CA VAL A 78 0.70 -3.23 0.56
C VAL A 78 0.20 -2.72 1.90
N ARG A 79 -0.20 -1.45 2.02
CA ARG A 79 -0.74 -0.90 3.27
C ARG A 79 -2.00 -1.63 3.72
N ILE A 80 -2.92 -1.88 2.80
CA ILE A 80 -4.14 -2.63 3.08
C ILE A 80 -3.79 -4.09 3.43
N PHE A 81 -2.84 -4.71 2.71
CA PHE A 81 -2.36 -6.06 3.01
C PHE A 81 -1.81 -6.17 4.43
N ILE A 82 -0.94 -5.25 4.84
CA ILE A 82 -0.39 -5.20 6.21
C ILE A 82 -1.54 -5.00 7.20
N SER A 83 -2.41 -4.01 6.97
CA SER A 83 -3.55 -3.75 7.87
C SER A 83 -4.49 -4.94 8.05
N ARG A 84 -4.61 -5.82 7.05
CA ARG A 84 -5.41 -7.05 7.14
C ARG A 84 -4.70 -8.20 7.85
N ASN A 85 -3.36 -8.23 7.80
CA ASN A 85 -2.54 -9.31 8.36
C ASN A 85 -1.92 -8.99 9.71
N THR A 86 -1.89 -7.72 10.14
CA THR A 86 -1.45 -7.36 11.48
C THR A 86 -2.57 -7.71 12.47
N PRO A 87 -2.36 -8.65 13.40
CA PRO A 87 -3.33 -8.88 14.47
C PRO A 87 -3.44 -7.61 15.30
N VAL A 88 -4.65 -7.08 15.44
CA VAL A 88 -4.93 -6.00 16.38
C VAL A 88 -4.70 -6.58 17.78
N THR A 89 -3.54 -6.30 18.37
CA THR A 89 -3.32 -6.63 19.78
C THR A 89 -4.32 -5.79 20.58
N THR A 90 -5.22 -6.47 21.29
CA THR A 90 -6.35 -5.89 22.03
C THR A 90 -5.93 -5.10 23.28
N GLU A 91 -4.66 -4.68 23.36
CA GLU A 91 -4.06 -4.07 24.55
C GLU A 91 -4.20 -2.54 24.62
N SER A 92 -4.72 -1.87 23.58
CA SER A 92 -4.92 -0.40 23.60
C SER A 92 -6.36 0.08 23.86
N GLN A 93 -7.28 -0.80 24.26
CA GLN A 93 -8.68 -0.40 24.56
C GLN A 93 -9.03 -0.25 26.06
N ARG A 94 -8.06 -0.30 26.98
CA ARG A 94 -8.32 -0.23 28.43
C ARG A 94 -7.63 0.94 29.14
N THR A 95 -7.95 2.19 28.78
CA THR A 95 -7.58 3.35 29.62
C THR A 95 -8.63 4.46 29.75
N PHE A 96 -9.87 4.25 29.28
CA PHE A 96 -10.94 5.23 29.49
C PHE A 96 -12.20 4.59 30.07
N ALA A 97 -12.10 4.11 31.31
CA ALA A 97 -13.28 3.74 32.10
C ALA A 97 -13.02 3.86 33.61
N TYR A 98 -12.41 4.95 34.06
CA TYR A 98 -12.51 5.40 35.46
C TYR A 98 -12.37 6.92 35.52
N ALA A 99 -13.51 7.60 35.52
CA ALA A 99 -13.72 8.89 36.17
C ALA A 99 -15.21 9.01 36.50
#